data_AF-A0A1J5TU40-F1
#
_entry.id   AF-A0A1J5TU40-F1
#
_cell.length_a   1.000
_cell.length_b   1.000
_cell.length_c   1.000
_cell.angle_alpha   90.00
_cell.angle_beta   90.00
_cell.angle_gamma   90.00
#
_symmetry.space_group_name_H-M   'P 1'
#
loop_
_entity.id
_entity.type
_entity.pdbx_description
1 polymer ?
#
loop_
_entity_poly.entity_id
_entity_poly.type
_entity_poly.pdbx_seq_one_letter_code
_entity_poly.pdbx_strand_id
1 'polypeptide(L)' 'MLKGRSRYKIIDNTAPHFVTFTILHRIPVFTNPDAVDIIFNSLKFLQKEGLRVNAFVILENHIK' A
#
# COMPACT_ATOMS: atom_id res chain seq x y z
N MET A 1 -0.63 -33.09 -12.62
CA MET A 1 -0.60 -32.67 -11.20
C MET A 1 -0.06 -31.25 -11.14
N LEU A 2 -0.93 -30.24 -11.12
CA LEU A 2 -0.51 -28.83 -11.04
C LEU A 2 -0.06 -28.55 -9.60
N LYS A 3 1.25 -28.31 -9.40
CA LYS A 3 1.77 -27.76 -8.14
C LYS A 3 1.10 -26.41 -7.91
N GLY A 4 0.09 -26.36 -7.03
CA GLY A 4 -0.43 -25.09 -6.54
C GLY A 4 0.73 -24.28 -5.96
N ARG A 5 0.88 -23.02 -6.40
CA ARG A 5 1.85 -22.10 -5.80
C ARG A 5 1.65 -22.12 -4.30
N SER A 6 2.68 -22.40 -3.52
CA SER A 6 2.61 -22.29 -2.07
C SER A 6 2.05 -20.91 -1.72
N ARG A 7 0.98 -20.85 -0.93
CA ARG A 7 0.45 -19.57 -0.44
C ARG A 7 1.56 -18.82 0.29
N TYR A 8 1.56 -17.50 0.21
CA TYR A 8 2.45 -16.67 1.01
C TYR A 8 2.26 -17.03 2.49
N LYS A 9 3.37 -17.28 3.19
CA LYS A 9 3.40 -17.56 4.62
C LYS A 9 4.18 -16.45 5.29
N ILE A 10 3.57 -15.80 6.28
CA ILE A 10 4.29 -14.87 7.13
C ILE A 10 5.25 -15.69 8.00
N ILE A 11 6.54 -15.45 7.83
CA ILE A 11 7.62 -16.16 8.54
C ILE A 11 8.16 -15.36 9.73
N ASP A 12 7.99 -14.04 9.70
CA ASP A 12 8.40 -13.11 10.75
C ASP A 12 7.38 -11.97 10.84
N ASN A 13 6.74 -11.83 12.00
CA ASN A 13 5.74 -10.79 12.26
C ASN A 13 6.36 -9.43 12.66
N THR A 14 7.68 -9.39 12.87
CA THR A 14 8.41 -8.19 13.28
C THR A 14 9.07 -7.46 12.11
N ALA A 15 9.28 -8.17 10.99
CA ALA A 15 9.85 -7.62 9.79
C ALA A 15 8.92 -6.56 9.14
N PRO A 16 9.46 -5.44 8.64
CA PRO A 16 8.68 -4.50 7.86
C PRO A 16 8.19 -5.14 6.56
N HIS A 17 6.95 -4.85 6.18
CA HIS A 17 6.34 -5.35 4.96
C HIS A 17 6.36 -4.27 3.88
N PHE A 18 6.70 -4.66 2.65
CA PHE A 18 6.55 -3.81 1.48
C PHE A 18 5.19 -4.05 0.84
N VAL A 19 4.40 -3.01 0.65
CA VAL A 19 3.02 -3.10 0.15
C VAL A 19 2.86 -2.21 -1.06
N THR A 20 2.30 -2.74 -2.14
CA THR A 20 2.03 -1.96 -3.35
C THR A 20 0.54 -1.94 -3.66
N PHE A 21 0.02 -0.77 -3.98
CA PHE A 21 -1.34 -0.58 -4.49
C PHE A 21 -1.27 -0.08 -5.92
N THR A 22 -2.10 -0.63 -6.81
CA THR A 22 -2.18 -0.19 -8.20
C THR A 22 -3.63 0.06 -8.56
N ILE A 23 -3.91 1.20 -9.18
CA ILE A 23 -5.24 1.53 -9.66
C ILE A 23 -5.58 0.63 -10.85
N LEU A 24 -6.81 0.09 -10.86
CA LEU A 24 -7.30 -0.73 -11.96
C LEU A 24 -7.19 0.03 -13.29
N HIS A 25 -6.77 -0.65 -14.34
CA HIS A 25 -6.49 -0.06 -15.66
C HIS A 25 -5.47 1.10 -15.68
N ARG A 26 -4.71 1.29 -14.59
CA ARG A 26 -3.68 2.34 -14.48
C ARG A 26 -4.21 3.77 -14.66
N ILE A 27 -5.50 3.99 -14.36
CA ILE A 27 -6.12 5.32 -14.38
C ILE A 27 -5.33 6.25 -13.43
N PRO A 28 -4.94 7.47 -13.87
CA PRO A 28 -4.09 8.36 -13.10
C PRO A 28 -4.87 9.11 -12.01
N VAL A 29 -5.48 8.37 -11.06
CA VAL A 29 -6.33 8.92 -10.00
C VAL A 29 -5.56 9.90 -9.10
N PHE A 30 -4.27 9.66 -8.87
CA PHE A 30 -3.46 10.43 -7.94
C PHE A 30 -2.88 11.71 -8.55
N THR A 31 -3.29 12.09 -9.77
CA THR A 31 -3.06 13.46 -10.26
C THR A 31 -4.06 14.45 -9.66
N ASN A 32 -5.17 13.99 -9.07
CA ASN A 32 -6.08 14.81 -8.28
C ASN A 32 -5.55 14.96 -6.84
N PRO A 33 -5.18 16.18 -6.38
CA PRO A 33 -4.72 16.42 -5.02
C PRO A 33 -5.70 15.95 -3.94
N ASP A 34 -7.01 16.08 -4.16
CA ASP A 34 -8.02 15.65 -3.18
C ASP A 34 -7.96 14.13 -2.93
N ALA A 35 -7.69 13.35 -3.97
CA ALA A 35 -7.52 11.90 -3.86
C ALA A 35 -6.25 11.56 -3.07
N VAL A 36 -5.18 12.32 -3.26
CA VAL A 36 -3.92 12.17 -2.53
C VAL A 36 -4.11 12.55 -1.04
N ASP A 37 -4.87 13.59 -0.76
CA ASP A 37 -5.17 14.03 0.61
C ASP A 37 -5.98 13.01 1.41
N ILE A 38 -6.91 12.29 0.76
CA ILE A 38 -7.61 11.16 1.37
C ILE A 38 -6.59 10.12 1.87
N ILE A 39 -5.62 9.73 1.03
CA ILE A 39 -4.59 8.76 1.42
C ILE A 39 -3.74 9.28 2.57
N PHE A 40 -3.28 10.54 2.51
CA PHE A 40 -2.50 11.11 3.59
C PHE A 40 -3.26 11.16 4.92
N ASN A 41 -4.54 11.53 4.89
CA ASN A 41 -5.37 11.58 6.10
C ASN A 41 -5.62 10.19 6.67
N SER A 42 -5.85 9.18 5.81
CA SER A 42 -5.95 7.78 6.24
C SER A 42 -4.65 7.26 6.86
N LEU A 43 -3.49 7.54 6.26
CA LEU A 43 -2.20 7.12 6.82
C LEU A 43 -1.94 7.81 8.16
N LYS A 44 -2.17 9.13 8.27
CA LYS A 44 -2.04 9.86 9.54
C LYS A 44 -2.95 9.31 10.63
N PHE A 45 -4.18 8.96 10.29
CA PHE A 45 -5.11 8.32 11.22
C PHE A 45 -4.57 6.95 11.67
N LEU A 46 -4.19 6.07 10.73
CA LEU A 46 -3.67 4.74 11.05
C LEU A 46 -2.36 4.79 11.84
N GLN A 47 -1.51 5.78 11.61
CA GLN A 47 -0.30 5.98 12.41
C GLN A 47 -0.61 6.28 13.88
N LYS A 48 -1.71 6.99 14.17
CA LYS A 48 -2.18 7.18 15.55
C LYS A 48 -2.71 5.89 16.16
N GLU A 49 -3.30 5.02 15.34
CA GLU A 49 -3.77 3.67 15.74
C GLU A 49 -2.64 2.63 15.83
N GLY A 50 -1.38 3.03 15.64
CA GLY A 50 -0.21 2.16 15.83
C GLY A 50 0.42 1.61 14.55
N LEU A 51 -0.07 1.99 13.35
CA LEU A 51 0.59 1.65 12.10
C LEU A 51 1.96 2.35 12.00
N ARG A 52 3.03 1.58 11.85
CA ARG A 52 4.38 2.13 11.59
C ARG A 52 4.61 2.23 10.09
N VAL A 53 4.59 3.45 9.56
CA VAL A 53 4.92 3.75 8.15
C VAL A 53 6.38 4.18 8.08
N ASN A 54 7.23 3.38 7.45
CA ASN A 54 8.66 3.69 7.32
C ASN A 54 8.95 4.64 6.16
N ALA A 55 8.31 4.40 5.01
CA ALA A 55 8.40 5.22 3.80
C ALA A 55 7.23 4.89 2.88
N PHE A 56 6.88 5.82 2.00
CA PHE A 56 5.98 5.56 0.87
C PHE A 56 6.22 6.57 -0.25
N VAL A 57 5.79 6.24 -1.46
CA VAL A 57 5.70 7.14 -2.60
C VAL A 57 4.32 7.00 -3.25
N ILE A 58 3.73 8.14 -3.62
CA ILE A 58 2.50 8.20 -4.40
C ILE A 58 2.88 8.64 -5.81
N LEU A 59 2.58 7.80 -6.78
CA LEU A 59 2.72 8.06 -8.21
C LEU A 59 1.31 8.11 -8.83
N GLU A 60 1.18 8.62 -10.05
CA GLU A 60 -0.12 8.95 -10.67
C GLU A 60 -1.19 7.84 -10.58
N ASN A 61 -0.80 6.57 -10.60
CA ASN A 61 -1.70 5.41 -10.60
C ASN A 61 -1.26 4.27 -9.66
N HIS A 62 -0.26 4.50 -8.80
CA HIS A 62 0.22 3.48 -7.88
C HIS A 62 0.89 4.07 -6.64
N ILE A 63 0.82 3.32 -5.54
CA ILE A 63 1.45 3.64 -4.26
C ILE A 63 2.40 2.49 -3.92
N LYS A 64 3.59 2.83 -3.41
CA LYS A 64 4.61 1.89 -2.95
C LYS A 64 5.17 2.32 -1.61
#